data_AF-A0A841PM87-F1
#
_entry.id   AF-A0A841PM87-F1
#
_cell.length_a   1.000
_cell.length_b   1.000
_cell.length_c   1.000
_cell.angle_alpha   90.00
_cell.angle_beta   90.00
_cell.angle_gamma   90.00
#
_symmetry.space_group_name_H-M   'P 1'
#
loop_
_entity.id
_entity.type
_entity.pdbx_description
1 polymer ?
#
loop_
_entity_poly.entity_id
_entity_poly.type
_entity_poly.pdbx_seq_one_letter_code
_entity_poly.pdbx_strand_id
1 'polypeptide(L)'
;MVKKPRENRIPMMMSDEELKAIDDWRYKNRIATRSDAIRRLAQTSLRIDAPIETIYRRTKELHRVLLSRKDITISLVKADNVDWERIAKIDLATTGELIKHVSELNMAVHAMTSEVMKMRDAGEVPALKAEAEKIKADAAERTKMFRMMMKASEAGISLDDDEDDQP
;
A
#
# COMPACT_ATOMS: atom_id res chain seq x y z
N MET A 1 -4.64 6.19 34.30
CA MET A 1 -3.35 5.91 34.98
C MET A 1 -2.45 7.14 34.84
N VAL A 2 -2.02 7.73 35.96
CA VAL A 2 -1.07 8.85 35.97
C VAL A 2 0.28 8.36 35.44
N LYS A 3 0.79 9.00 34.39
CA LYS A 3 2.07 8.62 33.76
C LYS A 3 3.20 8.95 34.74
N LYS A 4 3.95 7.94 35.20
CA LYS A 4 5.07 8.14 36.12
C LYS A 4 6.05 9.20 35.56
N PRO A 5 6.62 10.07 36.41
CA PRO A 5 7.67 11.01 36.02
C PRO A 5 8.82 10.28 35.34
N ARG A 6 9.45 10.94 34.36
CA ARG A 6 10.58 10.38 33.61
C ARG A 6 11.83 10.47 34.49
N GLU A 7 12.16 9.39 35.19
CA GLU A 7 13.26 9.38 36.18
C GLU A 7 14.58 8.83 35.62
N ASN A 8 14.53 7.98 34.59
CA ASN A 8 15.71 7.31 34.06
C ASN A 8 16.48 8.22 33.07
N ARG A 9 17.78 8.42 33.33
CA ARG A 9 18.72 9.14 32.44
C ARG A 9 19.65 8.16 31.75
N ILE A 10 19.88 8.35 30.45
CA ILE A 10 20.81 7.55 29.65
C ILE A 10 21.91 8.50 29.15
N PRO A 11 23.11 8.50 29.74
CA PRO A 11 24.25 9.20 29.16
C PRO A 11 24.74 8.43 27.92
N MET A 12 24.90 9.14 26.80
CA MET A 12 25.42 8.56 25.56
C MET A 12 26.40 9.56 24.92
N MET A 13 27.48 9.03 24.35
CA MET A 13 28.40 9.80 23.52
C MET A 13 27.95 9.67 22.06
N MET A 14 28.00 10.77 21.31
CA MET A 14 27.62 10.84 19.90
C MET A 14 28.66 11.66 19.16
N SER A 15 28.89 11.35 17.89
CA SER A 15 29.76 12.17 17.04
C SER A 15 29.11 13.52 16.72
N ASP A 16 29.91 14.48 16.29
CA ASP A 16 29.42 15.80 15.86
C ASP A 16 28.46 15.69 14.67
N GLU A 17 28.70 14.72 13.77
CA GLU A 17 27.86 14.42 12.61
C GLU A 17 26.47 13.93 13.03
N GLU A 18 26.41 13.01 13.99
CA GLU A 18 25.15 12.48 14.51
C GLU A 18 24.34 13.56 15.23
N LEU A 19 25.00 14.39 16.05
CA LEU A 19 24.37 15.52 16.73
C LEU A 19 23.79 16.52 15.74
N LYS A 20 24.54 16.85 14.68
CA LYS A 20 24.08 17.72 13.61
C LYS A 20 22.87 17.13 12.89
N ALA A 21 22.89 15.84 12.55
CA ALA A 21 21.77 15.18 11.89
C ALA A 21 20.48 15.20 12.74
N ILE A 22 20.60 14.99 14.06
CA ILE A 22 19.47 15.10 14.98
C ILE A 22 18.95 16.54 15.06
N ASP A 23 19.84 17.53 15.10
CA ASP A 23 19.46 18.93 15.13
C ASP A 23 18.76 19.36 13.83
N ASP A 24 19.31 19.02 12.66
CA ASP A 24 18.68 19.30 11.37
C ASP A 24 17.28 18.68 11.30
N TRP A 25 17.14 17.42 11.74
CA TRP A 25 15.86 16.74 11.79
C TRP A 25 14.89 17.40 12.79
N ARG A 26 15.34 17.79 13.98
CA ARG A 26 14.46 18.43 14.99
C ARG A 26 13.96 19.78 14.51
N TYR A 27 14.80 20.58 13.85
CA TYR A 27 14.41 21.86 13.30
C TYR A 27 13.39 21.70 12.17
N LYS A 28 13.65 20.78 11.22
CA LYS A 28 12.71 20.45 10.14
C LYS A 28 11.33 20.01 10.66
N ASN A 29 11.30 19.31 11.80
CA ASN A 29 10.06 18.81 12.41
C ASN A 29 9.55 19.69 13.56
N ARG A 30 10.10 20.89 13.77
CA ARG A 30 9.69 21.87 14.81
C ARG A 30 9.69 21.30 16.24
N ILE A 31 10.68 20.47 16.56
CA ILE A 31 10.82 19.84 17.89
C ILE A 31 11.76 20.68 18.75
N ALA A 32 11.25 21.16 19.88
CA ALA A 32 11.91 22.15 20.72
C ALA A 32 13.26 21.67 21.31
N THR A 33 13.35 20.40 21.74
CA THR A 33 14.55 19.91 22.45
C THR A 33 15.16 18.70 21.78
N ARG A 34 16.48 18.58 21.86
CA ARG A 34 17.22 17.42 21.34
C ARG A 34 16.79 16.11 22.01
N SER A 35 16.55 16.13 23.33
CA SER A 35 16.07 14.95 24.05
C SER A 35 14.67 14.50 23.64
N ASP A 36 13.78 15.43 23.24
CA ASP A 36 12.49 15.04 22.67
C ASP A 36 12.65 14.50 21.25
N ALA A 37 13.56 15.06 20.46
CA ALA A 37 13.87 14.58 19.12
C ALA A 37 14.41 13.14 19.13
N ILE A 38 15.42 12.87 19.96
CA ILE A 38 15.98 11.52 20.16
C ILE A 38 14.90 10.53 20.57
N ARG A 39 14.01 10.93 21.50
CA ARG A 39 12.91 10.07 21.94
C ARG A 39 11.93 9.76 20.81
N ARG A 40 11.57 10.75 19.99
CA ARG A 40 10.67 10.55 18.85
C ARG A 40 11.32 9.67 17.79
N LEU A 41 12.61 9.84 17.52
CA LEU A 41 13.36 8.97 16.60
C LEU A 41 13.38 7.51 17.09
N ALA A 42 13.71 7.28 18.37
CA ALA A 42 13.69 5.94 18.96
C ALA A 42 12.28 5.31 18.90
N GLN A 43 11.25 6.08 19.28
CA GLN A 43 9.86 5.64 19.19
C GLN A 43 9.41 5.36 17.76
N THR A 44 9.91 6.12 16.79
CA THR A 44 9.62 5.90 15.37
C THR A 44 10.23 4.60 14.91
N SER A 45 11.53 4.42 15.16
CA SER A 45 12.27 3.20 14.82
C SER A 45 11.57 1.95 15.37
N LEU A 46 11.19 1.94 16.65
CA LEU A 46 10.50 0.79 17.27
C LEU A 46 9.12 0.49 16.66
N ARG A 47 8.45 1.47 16.07
CA ARG A 47 7.11 1.31 15.48
C ARG A 47 7.14 0.94 14.00
N ILE A 48 8.18 1.36 13.27
CA ILE A 48 8.29 1.09 11.83
C ILE A 48 8.99 -0.23 11.51
N ASP A 49 9.71 -0.82 12.47
CA ASP A 49 10.53 -2.04 12.26
C ASP A 49 9.71 -3.25 11.75
N ALA A 50 8.62 -3.60 12.42
CA ALA A 50 7.78 -4.72 11.96
C ALA A 50 7.00 -4.41 10.64
N PRO A 51 6.41 -3.21 10.45
CA PRO A 51 5.81 -2.84 9.17
C PRO A 51 6.80 -2.86 7.99
N ILE A 52 8.04 -2.38 8.17
CA ILE A 52 9.01 -2.32 7.06
C ILE A 52 9.45 -3.71 6.61
N GLU A 53 9.62 -4.66 7.55
CA GLU A 53 9.90 -6.05 7.22
C GLU A 53 8.74 -6.68 6.42
N THR A 54 7.50 -6.39 6.84
CA THR A 54 6.30 -6.88 6.15
C THR A 54 6.23 -6.34 4.71
N ILE A 55 6.47 -5.04 4.52
CA ILE A 55 6.54 -4.39 3.21
C ILE A 55 7.60 -5.06 2.34
N TYR A 56 8.81 -5.25 2.87
CA TYR A 56 9.91 -5.88 2.13
C TYR A 56 9.55 -7.30 1.67
N ARG A 57 9.07 -8.14 2.60
CA ARG A 57 8.67 -9.52 2.30
C ARG A 57 7.57 -9.58 1.24
N ARG A 58 6.51 -8.78 1.39
CA ARG A 58 5.38 -8.76 0.44
C ARG A 58 5.81 -8.29 -0.95
N THR A 59 6.67 -7.28 -1.01
CA THR A 59 7.22 -6.77 -2.28
C THR A 59 8.04 -7.85 -3.00
N LYS A 60 8.85 -8.62 -2.25
CA LYS A 60 9.63 -9.73 -2.80
C LYS A 60 8.75 -10.85 -3.35
N GLU A 61 7.70 -11.24 -2.62
CA GLU A 61 6.75 -12.26 -3.10
C GLU A 61 5.99 -11.79 -4.34
N LEU A 62 5.51 -10.54 -4.35
CA LEU A 62 4.88 -9.93 -5.52
C LEU A 62 5.80 -9.98 -6.75
N HIS A 63 7.08 -9.60 -6.57
CA HIS A 63 8.06 -9.63 -7.64
C HIS A 63 8.30 -11.05 -8.17
N ARG A 64 8.39 -12.05 -7.28
CA ARG A 64 8.52 -13.46 -7.65
C ARG A 64 7.34 -13.95 -8.48
N VAL A 65 6.12 -13.64 -8.06
CA VAL A 65 4.89 -14.01 -8.77
C VAL A 65 4.88 -13.39 -10.18
N LEU A 66 5.20 -12.10 -10.29
CA LEU A 66 5.26 -11.39 -11.57
C LEU A 66 6.27 -12.01 -12.54
N LEU A 67 7.49 -12.27 -12.09
CA LEU A 67 8.53 -12.87 -12.94
C LEU A 67 8.13 -14.28 -13.42
N SER A 68 7.68 -15.14 -12.50
CA SER A 68 7.33 -16.52 -12.82
C SER A 68 6.23 -16.64 -13.88
N ARG A 69 5.29 -15.68 -13.91
CA ARG A 69 4.14 -15.71 -14.80
C ARG A 69 4.37 -15.00 -16.12
N LYS A 70 5.24 -14.00 -16.13
CA LYS A 70 5.69 -13.32 -17.35
C LYS A 70 6.27 -14.33 -18.34
N ASP A 71 7.15 -15.21 -17.88
CA ASP A 71 7.85 -16.16 -18.76
C ASP A 71 6.89 -17.19 -19.38
N ILE A 72 5.90 -17.66 -18.60
CA ILE A 72 4.86 -18.57 -19.06
C ILE A 72 3.96 -17.89 -20.09
N THR A 73 3.55 -16.65 -19.84
CA THR A 73 2.65 -15.92 -20.75
C THR A 73 3.36 -15.60 -22.07
N ILE A 74 4.63 -15.18 -22.01
CA ILE A 74 5.44 -14.91 -23.21
C ILE A 74 5.63 -16.17 -24.05
N SER A 75 5.86 -17.33 -23.42
CA SER A 75 6.05 -18.57 -24.17
C SER A 75 4.78 -19.03 -24.88
N LEU A 76 3.61 -18.85 -24.25
CA LEU A 76 2.31 -19.18 -24.83
C LEU A 76 1.92 -18.26 -25.99
N VAL A 77 2.22 -16.96 -25.89
CA VAL A 77 1.92 -15.97 -26.95
C VAL A 77 2.82 -16.18 -28.18
N LYS A 78 4.03 -16.71 -28.00
CA LYS A 78 4.98 -16.98 -29.09
C LYS A 78 4.78 -18.34 -29.78
N ALA A 79 3.82 -19.15 -29.33
CA ALA A 79 3.56 -20.45 -29.94
C ALA A 79 2.92 -20.30 -31.33
N ASP A 80 3.22 -21.22 -32.25
CA ASP A 80 2.66 -21.23 -33.60
C ASP A 80 1.12 -21.33 -33.61
N ASN A 81 0.55 -21.95 -32.57
CA ASN A 81 -0.88 -21.97 -32.31
C ASN A 81 -1.16 -21.44 -30.91
N VAL A 82 -1.73 -20.22 -30.84
CA VAL A 82 -1.95 -19.51 -29.58
C VAL A 82 -3.27 -19.97 -28.94
N ASP A 83 -3.16 -20.56 -27.76
CA ASP A 83 -4.32 -20.92 -26.93
C ASP A 83 -4.75 -19.72 -26.07
N TRP A 84 -5.61 -18.89 -26.63
CA TRP A 84 -6.12 -17.68 -25.98
C TRP A 84 -6.93 -17.96 -24.71
N GLU A 85 -7.64 -19.09 -24.65
CA GLU A 85 -8.43 -19.45 -23.47
C GLU A 85 -7.51 -19.79 -22.29
N ARG A 86 -6.43 -20.54 -22.55
CA ARG A 86 -5.42 -20.85 -21.54
C ARG A 86 -4.67 -19.60 -21.08
N ILE A 87 -4.31 -18.70 -22.00
CA ILE A 87 -3.68 -17.42 -21.65
C ILE A 87 -4.61 -16.59 -20.75
N ALA A 88 -5.89 -16.45 -21.11
CA ALA A 88 -6.86 -15.70 -20.33
C ALA A 88 -7.05 -16.28 -18.92
N LYS A 89 -7.10 -17.62 -18.78
CA LYS A 89 -7.18 -18.28 -17.46
C LYS A 89 -5.95 -18.01 -16.59
N ILE A 90 -4.76 -18.06 -17.17
CA ILE A 90 -3.50 -17.76 -16.47
C ILE A 90 -3.46 -16.30 -16.06
N ASP A 91 -3.85 -15.38 -16.95
CA ASP A 91 -3.83 -13.94 -16.69
C ASP A 91 -4.85 -13.54 -15.61
N LEU A 92 -6.06 -14.11 -15.63
CA LEU A 92 -7.08 -13.86 -14.61
C LEU A 92 -6.63 -14.35 -13.22
N ALA A 93 -6.08 -15.57 -13.13
CA ALA A 93 -5.52 -16.09 -11.90
C ALA A 93 -4.34 -15.23 -11.41
N THR A 94 -3.52 -14.76 -12.34
CA THR A 94 -2.39 -13.88 -12.05
C THR A 94 -2.85 -12.57 -11.46
N THR A 95 -3.78 -11.91 -12.13
CA THR A 95 -4.34 -10.63 -11.71
C THR A 95 -4.99 -10.74 -10.33
N GLY A 96 -5.72 -11.82 -10.04
CA GLY A 96 -6.30 -12.06 -8.72
C GLY A 96 -5.26 -12.12 -7.60
N GLU A 97 -4.15 -12.84 -7.80
CA GLU A 97 -3.06 -12.89 -6.83
C GLU A 97 -2.30 -11.56 -6.72
N LEU A 98 -2.11 -10.84 -7.83
CA LEU A 98 -1.50 -9.51 -7.81
C LEU A 98 -2.33 -8.54 -6.98
N ILE A 99 -3.65 -8.51 -7.17
CA ILE A 99 -4.56 -7.67 -6.38
C ILE A 99 -4.43 -7.98 -4.90
N LYS A 100 -4.34 -9.26 -4.51
CA LYS A 100 -4.15 -9.67 -3.12
C LYS A 100 -2.83 -9.14 -2.55
N HIS A 101 -1.71 -9.36 -3.24
CA HIS A 101 -0.40 -8.91 -2.78
C HIS A 101 -0.29 -7.38 -2.71
N VAL A 102 -0.82 -6.66 -3.70
CA VAL A 102 -0.86 -5.19 -3.71
C VAL A 102 -1.75 -4.66 -2.59
N SER A 103 -2.88 -5.29 -2.30
CA SER A 103 -3.76 -4.90 -1.19
C SER A 103 -3.06 -5.08 0.16
N GLU A 104 -2.40 -6.22 0.38
CA GLU A 104 -1.63 -6.48 1.61
C GLU A 104 -0.46 -5.48 1.77
N LEU A 105 0.23 -5.16 0.66
CA LEU A 105 1.29 -4.16 0.64
C LEU A 105 0.76 -2.77 1.00
N ASN A 106 -0.34 -2.34 0.38
CA ASN A 106 -0.99 -1.06 0.67
C ASN A 106 -1.42 -0.96 2.14
N MET A 107 -1.96 -2.02 2.72
CA MET A 107 -2.30 -2.05 4.14
C MET A 107 -1.07 -1.88 5.04
N ALA A 108 0.05 -2.55 4.72
CA ALA A 108 1.28 -2.42 5.47
C ALA A 108 1.89 -1.00 5.37
N VAL A 109 1.87 -0.40 4.17
CA VAL A 109 2.29 0.98 3.93
C VAL A 109 1.40 1.98 4.67
N HIS A 110 0.09 1.78 4.66
CA HIS A 110 -0.85 2.62 5.42
C HIS A 110 -0.63 2.50 6.92
N ALA A 111 -0.40 1.30 7.45
CA ALA A 111 -0.12 1.10 8.87
C ALA A 111 1.16 1.86 9.27
N MET A 112 2.24 1.72 8.51
CA MET A 112 3.50 2.43 8.75
C MET A 112 3.32 3.96 8.68
N THR A 113 2.66 4.44 7.62
CA THR A 113 2.41 5.88 7.42
C THR A 113 1.56 6.45 8.52
N SER A 114 0.51 5.73 8.95
CA SER A 114 -0.36 6.15 10.05
C SER A 114 0.40 6.28 11.37
N GLU A 115 1.28 5.31 11.69
CA GLU A 115 2.11 5.40 12.89
C GLU A 115 3.06 6.60 12.83
N VAL A 116 3.74 6.81 11.70
CA VAL A 116 4.61 7.98 11.50
C VAL A 116 3.84 9.29 11.60
N MET A 117 2.65 9.37 11.00
CA MET A 117 1.80 10.56 11.05
C MET A 117 1.30 10.85 12.46
N LYS A 118 0.81 9.86 13.22
CA LYS A 118 0.41 10.05 14.63
C LYS A 118 1.53 10.61 15.50
N MET A 119 2.80 10.36 15.14
CA MET A 119 3.96 10.90 15.86
C MET A 119 4.38 12.30 15.41
N ARG A 120 4.07 12.67 14.16
CA ARG A 120 4.30 14.01 13.61
C ARG A 120 3.18 14.97 14.00
N ASP A 121 1.95 14.47 13.98
CA ASP A 121 0.71 15.22 14.14
C ASP A 121 -0.14 14.67 15.29
N ALA A 122 -0.25 15.49 16.33
CA ALA A 122 -1.41 15.48 17.23
C ALA A 122 -2.64 16.17 16.57
N GLY A 123 -2.61 16.49 15.27
CA GLY A 123 -3.73 17.08 14.54
C GLY A 123 -3.65 16.78 13.05
N GLU A 124 -4.74 16.25 12.48
CA GLU A 124 -4.95 15.92 11.06
C GLU A 124 -4.87 14.43 10.65
N VAL A 125 -5.46 13.56 11.47
CA VAL A 125 -5.88 12.18 11.10
C VAL A 125 -7.09 12.08 10.12
N PRO A 126 -8.00 13.07 9.92
CA PRO A 126 -9.26 12.82 9.19
C PRO A 126 -9.13 12.49 7.69
N ALA A 127 -8.13 13.00 6.98
CA ALA A 127 -8.12 12.97 5.50
C ALA A 127 -7.91 11.56 4.90
N LEU A 128 -7.03 10.74 5.49
CA LEU A 128 -6.69 9.42 4.93
C LEU A 128 -7.79 8.38 5.12
N LYS A 129 -8.61 8.50 6.18
CA LYS A 129 -9.73 7.57 6.40
C LYS A 129 -10.83 7.80 5.37
N ALA A 130 -11.07 9.06 4.99
CA ALA A 130 -12.02 9.41 3.93
C ALA A 130 -11.55 8.89 2.55
N GLU A 131 -10.25 8.99 2.25
CA GLU A 131 -9.68 8.50 1.01
C GLU A 131 -9.70 6.96 0.91
N ALA A 132 -9.39 6.25 1.99
CA ALA A 132 -9.48 4.78 2.04
C ALA A 132 -10.92 4.26 1.87
N GLU A 133 -11.91 4.94 2.46
CA GLU A 133 -13.32 4.59 2.28
C GLU A 133 -13.82 4.90 0.85
N LYS A 134 -13.33 5.99 0.23
CA LYS A 134 -13.61 6.28 -1.18
C LYS A 134 -13.06 5.18 -2.10
N ILE A 135 -11.82 4.73 -1.89
CA ILE A 135 -11.22 3.65 -2.67
C ILE A 135 -12.01 2.34 -2.53
N LYS A 136 -12.51 2.02 -1.33
CA LYS A 136 -13.39 0.85 -1.12
C LYS A 136 -14.71 0.97 -1.87
N ALA A 137 -15.33 2.16 -1.85
CA ALA A 137 -16.57 2.41 -2.57
C ALA A 137 -16.38 2.23 -4.08
N ASP A 138 -15.33 2.83 -4.65
CA ASP A 138 -14.99 2.71 -6.07
C ASP A 138 -14.70 1.25 -6.47
N ALA A 139 -14.00 0.50 -5.61
CA ALA A 139 -13.73 -0.93 -5.85
C ALA A 139 -15.01 -1.78 -5.82
N ALA A 140 -15.93 -1.50 -4.89
CA ALA A 140 -17.21 -2.19 -4.81
C ALA A 140 -18.08 -1.89 -6.04
N GLU A 141 -18.08 -0.65 -6.52
CA GLU A 141 -18.82 -0.23 -7.70
C GLU A 141 -18.27 -0.89 -8.98
N ARG A 142 -16.95 -0.90 -9.16
CA ARG A 142 -16.29 -1.60 -10.28
C ARG A 142 -16.57 -3.11 -10.27
N THR A 143 -16.57 -3.73 -9.08
CA THR A 143 -16.92 -5.15 -8.94
C THR A 143 -18.37 -5.42 -9.33
N LYS A 144 -19.29 -4.50 -8.99
CA LYS A 144 -20.70 -4.60 -9.39
C LYS A 144 -20.86 -4.45 -10.90
N MET A 145 -20.20 -3.47 -11.51
CA MET A 145 -20.23 -3.21 -12.94
C MET A 145 -19.67 -4.38 -13.75
N PHE A 146 -18.54 -4.96 -13.31
CA PHE A 146 -17.99 -6.17 -13.91
C PHE A 146 -18.96 -7.36 -13.83
N ARG A 147 -19.64 -7.56 -12.69
CA ARG A 147 -20.67 -8.60 -12.53
C ARG A 147 -21.86 -8.39 -13.47
N MET A 148 -22.23 -7.15 -13.77
CA MET A 148 -23.29 -6.82 -14.72
C MET A 148 -22.85 -7.09 -16.16
N MET A 149 -21.64 -6.68 -16.56
CA MET A 149 -21.08 -6.97 -17.88
C MET A 149 -20.97 -8.48 -18.15
N MET A 150 -20.52 -9.27 -17.17
CA MET A 150 -20.45 -10.73 -17.32
C MET A 150 -21.83 -11.36 -17.54
N LYS A 151 -22.86 -10.90 -16.81
CA LYS A 151 -24.23 -11.36 -17.01
C LYS A 151 -24.82 -10.93 -18.35
N ALA A 152 -24.51 -9.73 -18.83
CA ALA A 152 -24.94 -9.25 -20.14
C ALA A 152 -24.30 -10.07 -21.27
N SER A 153 -23.01 -10.39 -21.14
CA SER A 153 -22.28 -11.26 -22.06
C SER A 153 -22.83 -12.69 -22.07
N GLU A 154 -23.16 -13.27 -20.91
CA GLU A 154 -23.80 -14.59 -20.81
C GLU A 154 -25.23 -14.62 -21.38
N ALA A 155 -25.93 -13.47 -21.38
CA ALA A 155 -27.27 -13.31 -21.95
C ALA A 155 -27.28 -12.97 -23.46
N GLY A 156 -26.10 -12.78 -24.07
CA GLY A 156 -25.98 -12.41 -25.49
C GLY A 156 -26.45 -10.98 -25.82
N ILE A 157 -26.51 -10.08 -24.84
CA ILE A 157 -26.96 -8.70 -25.01
C ILE A 157 -25.74 -7.80 -25.25
N SER A 158 -25.66 -7.22 -26.44
CA SER A 158 -24.72 -6.14 -26.77
C SER A 158 -25.09 -4.88 -25.98
N LEU A 159 -24.11 -4.14 -25.46
CA LEU A 159 -24.33 -2.88 -24.73
C LEU A 159 -24.45 -1.66 -25.65
N ASP A 160 -24.59 -1.87 -26.97
CA ASP A 160 -24.63 -0.81 -27.98
C ASP A 160 -26.05 -0.38 -28.42
N ASP A 161 -27.11 -0.74 -27.68
CA ASP A 161 -28.51 -0.41 -28.06
C ASP A 161 -29.01 0.92 -27.47
N ASP A 162 -28.14 1.93 -27.32
CA ASP A 162 -28.55 3.29 -26.94
C ASP A 162 -27.81 4.32 -27.82
N GLU A 163 -28.10 4.35 -29.12
CA GLU A 163 -28.03 5.56 -29.96
C GLU A 163 -28.53 5.23 -31.37
N ASP A 164 -29.79 5.59 -31.65
CA ASP A 164 -30.34 6.06 -32.94
C ASP A 164 -31.78 5.59 -33.13
N ASP A 165 -32.70 6.19 -32.37
CA ASP A 165 -34.07 6.33 -32.85
C ASP A 165 -34.66 7.61 -32.25
N GLN A 166 -34.58 8.69 -33.01
CA GLN A 166 -35.59 9.76 -33.00
C GLN A 166 -35.55 10.53 -34.34
N PRO A 167 -36.72 11.07 -34.76
CA PRO A 167 -37.26 10.96 -36.12
C PRO A 167 -36.69 11.90 -37.18
#